data_AF-A0ABD3LQ34-F1
#
_entry.id   AF-A0ABD3LQ34-F1
#
_cell.length_a   1.000
_cell.length_b   1.000
_cell.length_c   1.000
_cell.angle_alpha   90.00
_cell.angle_beta   90.00
_cell.angle_gamma   90.00
#
_symmetry.space_group_name_H-M   'P 1'
#
loop_
_entity.id
_entity.type
_entity.pdbx_description
1 polymer ?
#
loop_
_entity_poly.entity_id
_entity_poly.type
_entity_poly.pdbx_seq_one_letter_code
_entity_poly.pdbx_strand_id
1 'polypeptide(L)'
;MQAAVAAMAAHAILASPHSSHALLFPLPNLLGSPPALVSAFRGVSLRPAPAPLPLSAVAPKQPLAVVAAAASKKAVAVLKGTSSVEGVVTLSQEGDGPTTVNVRVTGLTPGPHGFHLHEYGDTTNGCISTGAHFNPNKLTHGAPEDEVRHAGDLGNIVANADDTTEWSKRSSWKSSCGS
;
A
#
# COMPACT_ATOMS: atom_id res chain seq x y z
N MET A 1 21.88 27.22 11.29
CA MET A 1 20.67 26.38 11.24
C MET A 1 21.03 25.12 10.47
N GLN A 2 21.08 23.96 11.13
CA GLN A 2 21.27 22.66 10.46
C GLN A 2 19.89 22.14 10.04
N ALA A 3 19.63 22.07 8.74
CA ALA A 3 18.42 21.48 8.19
C ALA A 3 18.72 20.01 7.83
N ALA A 4 17.87 19.09 8.27
CA ALA A 4 17.95 17.69 7.86
C ALA A 4 17.13 17.52 6.58
N VAL A 5 17.81 17.22 5.46
CA VAL A 5 17.19 17.10 4.14
C VAL A 5 16.88 15.64 3.84
N ALA A 6 15.59 15.32 3.64
CA ALA A 6 15.14 14.00 3.23
C ALA A 6 15.04 13.91 1.70
N ALA A 7 16.03 13.27 1.07
CA ALA A 7 15.97 12.90 -0.34
C ALA A 7 15.29 11.52 -0.50
N MET A 8 14.17 11.48 -1.22
CA MET A 8 13.43 10.24 -1.49
C MET A 8 13.91 9.61 -2.81
N ALA A 9 14.72 8.55 -2.73
CA ALA A 9 15.00 7.67 -3.86
C ALA A 9 14.08 6.45 -3.78
N ALA A 10 12.95 6.47 -4.49
CA ALA A 10 12.02 5.35 -4.53
C ALA A 10 12.56 4.21 -5.39
N HIS A 11 12.98 3.10 -4.78
CA HIS A 11 13.20 1.84 -5.48
C HIS A 11 11.89 1.04 -5.46
N ALA A 12 11.16 1.04 -6.58
CA ALA A 12 9.99 0.17 -6.78
C ALA A 12 10.46 -1.21 -7.24
N ILE A 13 10.39 -2.22 -6.36
CA ILE A 13 10.58 -3.62 -6.76
C ILE A 13 9.24 -4.10 -7.35
N LEU A 14 9.14 -4.07 -8.68
CA LEU A 14 8.06 -4.71 -9.42
C LEU A 14 8.29 -6.23 -9.42
N ALA A 15 7.57 -6.95 -8.56
CA ALA A 15 7.44 -8.40 -8.69
C ALA A 15 6.36 -8.71 -9.74
N SER A 16 6.78 -9.09 -10.95
CA SER A 16 5.89 -9.58 -12.01
C SER A 16 5.49 -11.05 -11.76
N PRO A 17 4.19 -11.42 -11.76
CA PRO A 17 3.80 -12.82 -11.76
C PRO A 17 3.95 -13.40 -13.18
N HIS A 18 4.70 -14.50 -13.28
CA HIS A 18 4.87 -15.25 -14.53
C HIS A 18 3.56 -15.94 -14.92
N SER A 19 3.15 -15.73 -16.18
CA SER A 19 2.03 -16.39 -16.85
C SER A 19 2.35 -17.88 -17.08
N SER A 20 1.49 -18.78 -16.59
CA SER A 20 1.60 -20.22 -16.84
C SER A 20 0.94 -20.56 -18.18
N HIS A 21 1.74 -20.99 -19.16
CA HIS A 21 1.24 -21.57 -20.41
C HIS A 21 0.73 -23.00 -20.16
N ALA A 22 -0.58 -23.19 -20.32
CA ALA A 22 -1.20 -24.51 -20.42
C ALA A 22 -0.90 -25.11 -21.81
N LEU A 23 -0.29 -26.29 -21.84
CA LEU A 23 -0.12 -27.09 -23.05
C LEU A 23 -1.21 -28.18 -23.11
N LEU A 24 -1.85 -28.24 -24.28
CA LEU A 24 -2.87 -29.18 -24.73
C LEU A 24 -2.29 -30.56 -25.06
N PHE A 25 -3.20 -31.52 -25.35
CA PHE A 25 -3.07 -32.85 -25.99
C PHE A 25 -3.28 -34.08 -25.05
N PRO A 26 -3.72 -35.25 -25.56
CA PRO A 26 -5.13 -35.58 -25.81
C PRO A 26 -5.58 -36.95 -25.20
N LEU A 27 -6.87 -37.25 -25.37
CA LEU A 27 -7.59 -38.48 -24.99
C LEU A 27 -6.98 -39.78 -25.57
N PRO A 28 -7.30 -40.95 -24.96
CA PRO A 28 -7.94 -41.99 -25.77
C PRO A 28 -9.10 -42.75 -25.09
N ASN A 29 -10.01 -43.21 -25.94
CA ASN A 29 -11.13 -44.14 -25.69
C ASN A 29 -10.64 -45.51 -25.21
N LEU A 30 -11.46 -46.22 -24.42
CA LEU A 30 -11.48 -47.69 -24.41
C LEU A 30 -12.87 -48.22 -24.05
N LEU A 31 -13.30 -49.17 -24.88
CA LEU A 31 -14.60 -49.84 -24.99
C LEU A 31 -14.56 -51.17 -24.21
N GLY A 32 -15.64 -51.54 -23.52
CA GLY A 32 -15.80 -52.89 -22.97
C GLY A 32 -17.08 -53.08 -22.14
N SER A 33 -17.95 -53.97 -22.59
CA SER A 33 -19.17 -54.50 -21.92
C SER A 33 -19.04 -56.04 -21.79
N PRO A 34 -20.02 -56.78 -21.22
CA PRO A 34 -20.57 -56.84 -19.85
C PRO A 34 -20.40 -58.30 -19.28
N PRO A 35 -21.14 -58.86 -18.26
CA PRO A 35 -22.58 -59.14 -18.32
C PRO A 35 -23.40 -59.06 -16.99
N ALA A 36 -24.71 -59.15 -17.22
CA ALA A 36 -25.91 -59.38 -16.42
C ALA A 36 -25.86 -59.81 -14.93
N LEU A 37 -26.82 -59.28 -14.15
CA LEU A 37 -27.56 -60.07 -13.17
C LEU A 37 -29.02 -59.61 -13.03
N VAL A 38 -29.89 -60.61 -13.03
CA VAL A 38 -31.36 -60.63 -12.93
C VAL A 38 -31.85 -60.29 -11.52
N SER A 39 -33.01 -59.63 -11.39
CA SER A 39 -34.13 -60.15 -10.58
C SER A 39 -35.40 -59.31 -10.74
N ALA A 40 -36.52 -60.01 -10.62
CA ALA A 40 -37.88 -59.59 -10.83
C ALA A 40 -38.44 -58.75 -9.70
N PHE A 41 -39.22 -57.71 -10.00
CA PHE A 41 -40.35 -57.33 -9.16
C PHE A 41 -41.57 -56.92 -9.98
N ARG A 42 -42.69 -57.54 -9.59
CA ARG A 42 -44.04 -57.43 -10.14
C ARG A 42 -44.60 -56.03 -9.99
N GLY A 43 -45.40 -55.64 -10.98
CA GLY A 43 -46.11 -54.38 -11.01
C GLY A 43 -47.16 -54.21 -9.90
N VAL A 44 -47.26 -52.98 -9.45
CA VAL A 44 -48.49 -52.38 -8.92
C VAL A 44 -48.55 -50.98 -9.54
N SER A 45 -49.58 -50.73 -10.34
CA SER A 45 -49.89 -49.40 -10.87
C SER A 45 -50.59 -48.60 -9.78
N LEU A 46 -49.88 -47.62 -9.22
CA LEU A 46 -50.46 -46.61 -8.33
C LEU A 46 -50.56 -45.29 -9.09
N ARG A 47 -51.80 -44.83 -9.30
CA ARG A 47 -52.11 -43.48 -9.80
C ARG A 47 -51.54 -42.45 -8.80
N PRO A 48 -50.69 -41.50 -9.22
CA PRO A 48 -50.35 -40.38 -8.36
C PRO A 48 -51.50 -39.36 -8.38
N ALA A 49 -52.01 -39.01 -7.21
CA ALA A 49 -52.75 -37.77 -7.02
C ALA A 49 -51.76 -36.58 -7.09
N PRO A 50 -52.15 -35.41 -7.63
CA PRO A 50 -51.27 -34.26 -7.68
C PRO A 50 -51.14 -33.68 -6.27
N ALA A 51 -49.96 -33.84 -5.65
CA ALA A 51 -49.58 -33.05 -4.49
C ALA A 51 -48.89 -31.77 -4.97
N PRO A 52 -49.19 -30.58 -4.40
CA PRO A 52 -48.47 -29.37 -4.72
C PRO A 52 -47.04 -29.48 -4.17
N LEU A 53 -46.05 -29.27 -5.04
CA LEU A 53 -44.65 -29.14 -4.63
C LEU A 53 -44.51 -27.91 -3.73
N PRO A 54 -43.86 -27.99 -2.56
CA PRO A 54 -43.44 -26.78 -1.88
C PRO A 54 -42.39 -26.10 -2.75
N LEU A 55 -42.67 -24.87 -3.15
CA LEU A 55 -41.70 -23.99 -3.80
C LEU A 55 -40.56 -23.77 -2.79
N SER A 56 -39.49 -24.56 -2.90
CA SER A 56 -38.30 -24.37 -2.08
C SER A 56 -37.72 -23.03 -2.48
N ALA A 57 -37.91 -22.01 -1.64
CA ALA A 57 -37.27 -20.73 -1.78
C ALA A 57 -35.76 -20.97 -1.84
N VAL A 58 -35.17 -20.76 -3.01
CA VAL A 58 -33.72 -20.66 -3.16
C VAL A 58 -33.32 -19.45 -2.32
N ALA A 59 -32.71 -19.72 -1.16
CA ALA A 59 -32.09 -18.69 -0.35
C ALA A 59 -31.09 -17.94 -1.25
N PRO A 60 -31.14 -16.60 -1.33
CA PRO A 60 -30.15 -15.86 -2.08
C PRO A 60 -28.78 -16.14 -1.45
N LYS A 61 -27.87 -16.74 -2.23
CA LYS A 61 -26.44 -16.76 -1.90
C LYS A 61 -26.02 -15.30 -1.77
N GLN A 62 -25.91 -14.80 -0.55
CA GLN A 62 -25.35 -13.49 -0.31
C GLN A 62 -23.96 -13.46 -0.97
N PRO A 63 -23.65 -12.48 -1.82
CA PRO A 63 -22.32 -12.34 -2.34
C PRO A 63 -21.38 -12.12 -1.15
N LEU A 64 -20.40 -13.01 -1.00
CA LEU A 64 -19.30 -12.78 -0.07
C LEU A 64 -18.58 -11.52 -0.58
N ALA A 65 -18.75 -10.41 0.13
CA ALA A 65 -18.05 -9.19 -0.18
C ALA A 65 -16.56 -9.45 0.04
N VAL A 66 -15.81 -9.59 -1.04
CA VAL A 66 -14.35 -9.54 -1.00
C VAL A 66 -13.99 -8.10 -0.65
N VAL A 67 -13.70 -7.85 0.63
CA VAL A 67 -13.19 -6.56 1.08
C VAL A 67 -11.81 -6.41 0.47
N ALA A 68 -11.69 -5.62 -0.60
CA ALA A 68 -10.39 -5.28 -1.16
C ALA A 68 -9.58 -4.58 -0.06
N ALA A 69 -8.56 -5.24 0.46
CA ALA A 69 -7.64 -4.63 1.41
C ALA A 69 -7.01 -3.42 0.73
N ALA A 70 -7.12 -2.23 1.34
CA ALA A 70 -6.49 -1.03 0.82
C ALA A 70 -4.98 -1.28 0.70
N ALA A 71 -4.43 -1.16 -0.50
CA ALA A 71 -3.01 -1.37 -0.74
C ALA A 71 -2.18 -0.36 0.08
N SER A 72 -1.19 -0.85 0.84
CA SER A 72 -0.31 0.00 1.62
C SER A 72 0.90 0.44 0.79
N LYS A 73 1.13 1.74 0.67
CA LYS A 73 2.33 2.33 0.06
C LYS A 73 3.38 2.55 1.15
N LYS A 74 4.65 2.26 0.85
CA LYS A 74 5.79 2.47 1.76
C LYS A 74 6.96 3.06 1.01
N ALA A 75 7.70 3.96 1.66
CA ALA A 75 8.95 4.51 1.14
C ALA A 75 9.95 4.73 2.28
N VAL A 76 11.24 4.77 1.93
CA VAL A 76 12.32 5.01 2.88
C VAL A 76 13.28 6.03 2.28
N ALA A 77 13.73 7.00 3.09
CA ALA A 77 14.82 7.90 2.77
C ALA A 77 15.92 7.78 3.83
N VAL A 78 17.17 7.83 3.39
CA VAL A 78 18.34 7.88 4.27
C VAL A 78 18.87 9.30 4.25
N LEU A 79 18.97 9.91 5.42
CA LEU A 79 19.50 11.26 5.62
C LEU A 79 21.01 11.16 5.79
N LYS A 80 21.75 11.79 4.88
CA LYS A 80 23.20 11.96 4.96
C LYS A 80 23.59 13.34 4.46
N GLY A 81 24.54 13.97 5.12
CA GLY A 81 25.10 15.26 4.73
C GLY A 81 26.61 15.27 4.87
N THR A 82 27.19 16.47 4.83
CA THR A 82 28.62 16.70 5.07
C THR A 82 28.98 16.81 6.56
N SER A 83 27.98 16.76 7.45
CA SER A 83 28.12 16.80 8.91
C SER A 83 27.97 15.42 9.55
N SER A 84 28.00 15.36 10.88
CA SER A 84 27.68 14.17 11.67
C SER A 84 26.18 13.82 11.70
N VAL A 85 25.33 14.59 11.01
CA VAL A 85 23.88 14.35 11.00
C VAL A 85 23.57 13.19 10.06
N GLU A 86 22.94 12.16 10.60
CA GLU A 86 22.49 11.00 9.85
C GLU A 86 21.13 10.51 10.35
N GLY A 87 20.36 9.86 9.48
CA GLY A 87 19.05 9.36 9.89
C GLY A 87 18.35 8.53 8.85
N VAL A 88 17.19 8.01 9.24
CA VAL A 88 16.28 7.24 8.38
C VAL A 88 14.88 7.78 8.55
N VAL A 89 14.21 7.98 7.42
CA VAL A 89 12.81 8.37 7.34
C VAL A 89 12.03 7.23 6.71
N THR A 90 10.95 6.79 7.36
CA THR A 90 10.02 5.83 6.78
C THR A 90 8.67 6.49 6.56
N LEU A 91 8.15 6.38 5.34
CA LEU A 91 6.80 6.78 4.98
C LEU A 91 5.91 5.55 4.86
N SER A 92 4.69 5.65 5.37
CA SER A 92 3.66 4.64 5.14
C SER A 92 2.30 5.28 4.93
N GLN A 93 1.54 4.77 3.96
CA GLN A 93 0.21 5.26 3.63
C GLN A 93 -0.71 4.08 3.33
N GLU A 94 -1.88 4.04 3.95
CA GLU A 94 -2.90 3.02 3.69
C GLU A 94 -3.92 3.56 2.68
N GLY A 95 -4.01 2.93 1.51
CA GLY A 95 -4.83 3.42 0.41
C GLY A 95 -4.50 4.88 0.06
N ASP A 96 -5.55 5.71 0.00
CA ASP A 96 -5.42 7.16 -0.19
C ASP A 96 -5.50 7.93 1.14
N GLY A 97 -5.31 7.26 2.27
CA GLY A 97 -5.33 7.88 3.61
C GLY A 97 -4.16 8.83 3.86
N PRO A 98 -4.07 9.41 5.07
CA PRO A 98 -2.93 10.23 5.47
C PRO A 98 -1.61 9.45 5.44
N THR A 99 -0.51 10.11 5.10
CA THR A 99 0.83 9.51 5.14
C THR A 99 1.40 9.64 6.56
N THR A 100 1.88 8.55 7.12
CA THR A 100 2.65 8.55 8.37
C THR A 100 4.13 8.67 8.05
N VAL A 101 4.78 9.66 8.65
CA VAL A 101 6.20 9.96 8.51
C VAL A 101 6.87 9.67 9.85
N ASN A 102 7.76 8.67 9.89
CA ASN A 102 8.61 8.42 11.04
C ASN A 102 10.04 8.79 10.70
N VAL A 103 10.70 9.50 11.59
CA VAL A 103 12.07 10.00 11.46
C VAL A 103 12.87 9.55 12.67
N ARG A 104 14.02 8.95 12.40
CA ARG A 104 15.05 8.68 13.40
C ARG A 104 16.34 9.32 12.92
N VAL A 105 16.85 10.30 13.65
CA VAL A 105 18.02 11.08 13.25
C VAL A 105 18.94 11.28 14.43
N THR A 106 20.24 11.29 14.19
CA THR A 106 21.27 11.51 15.20
C THR A 106 22.18 12.67 14.81
N GLY A 107 22.95 13.17 15.79
CA GLY A 107 23.96 14.20 15.56
C GLY A 107 23.41 15.62 15.31
N LEU A 108 22.13 15.84 15.58
CA LEU A 108 21.54 17.18 15.64
C LEU A 108 21.94 17.88 16.94
N THR A 109 22.11 19.20 16.88
CA THR A 109 22.22 20.01 18.10
C THR A 109 20.91 20.01 18.87
N PRO A 110 20.89 20.09 20.21
CA PRO A 110 19.65 20.17 20.96
C PRO A 110 18.78 21.37 20.54
N GLY A 111 17.48 21.15 20.36
CA GLY A 111 16.51 22.18 19.97
C GLY A 111 15.67 21.84 18.73
N PRO A 112 14.86 22.80 18.24
CA PRO A 112 14.01 22.59 17.08
C PRO A 112 14.78 22.67 15.77
N HIS A 113 14.53 21.70 14.88
CA HIS A 113 15.06 21.63 13.52
C HIS A 113 13.93 21.52 12.51
N GLY A 114 13.95 22.39 11.50
CA GLY A 114 13.00 22.34 10.39
C GLY A 114 13.15 21.05 9.58
N PHE A 115 12.03 20.43 9.24
CA PHE A 115 11.96 19.19 8.49
C PHE A 115 11.00 19.36 7.31
N HIS A 116 11.51 19.17 6.10
CA HIS A 116 10.78 19.46 4.86
C HIS A 116 11.04 18.39 3.81
N LEU A 117 10.03 18.13 2.96
CA LEU A 117 10.25 17.47 1.68
C LEU A 117 10.60 18.52 0.62
N HIS A 118 11.64 18.25 -0.16
CA HIS A 118 12.04 19.08 -1.27
C HIS A 118 11.50 18.53 -2.60
N GLU A 119 11.43 19.41 -3.61
CA GLU A 119 10.85 19.11 -4.92
C GLU A 119 11.59 18.00 -5.68
N TYR A 120 12.92 17.99 -5.57
CA TYR A 120 13.76 17.06 -6.31
C TYR A 120 14.49 16.09 -5.38
N GLY A 121 14.59 14.83 -5.82
CA GLY A 121 15.49 13.82 -5.25
C GLY A 121 16.94 13.96 -5.70
N ASP A 122 17.34 15.13 -6.20
CA ASP A 122 18.68 15.37 -6.72
C ASP A 122 19.64 15.78 -5.59
N THR A 123 20.62 14.92 -5.32
CA THR A 123 21.65 15.12 -4.30
C THR A 123 23.05 15.34 -4.89
N THR A 124 23.15 15.57 -6.21
CA THR A 124 24.43 15.74 -6.92
C THR A 124 25.26 16.91 -6.42
N ASN A 125 24.62 17.98 -5.93
CA ASN A 125 25.26 19.10 -5.26
C ASN A 125 24.81 19.23 -3.80
N GLY A 126 24.70 18.08 -3.12
CA GLY A 126 24.21 17.98 -1.76
C GLY A 126 22.79 18.51 -1.62
N CYS A 127 22.54 19.27 -0.56
CA CYS A 127 21.20 19.81 -0.27
C CYS A 127 20.75 20.90 -1.26
N ILE A 128 21.69 21.55 -1.95
CA ILE A 128 21.38 22.70 -2.84
C ILE A 128 20.59 22.24 -4.06
N SER A 129 20.91 21.05 -4.61
CA SER A 129 20.25 20.51 -5.80
C SER A 129 18.85 19.97 -5.54
N THR A 130 18.43 19.83 -4.27
CA THR A 130 17.09 19.31 -3.94
C THR A 130 15.96 20.29 -4.29
N GLY A 131 16.29 21.56 -4.56
CA GLY A 131 15.32 22.57 -4.97
C GLY A 131 14.54 23.18 -3.80
N ALA A 132 13.40 23.79 -4.11
CA ALA A 132 12.51 24.38 -3.11
C ALA A 132 11.73 23.32 -2.33
N HIS A 133 10.96 23.74 -1.33
CA HIS A 133 10.01 22.85 -0.65
C HIS A 133 9.01 22.30 -1.67
N PHE A 134 8.64 21.03 -1.53
CA PHE A 134 7.65 20.41 -2.40
C PHE A 134 6.30 21.12 -2.30
N ASN A 135 5.91 21.81 -3.38
CA ASN A 135 4.76 22.72 -3.41
C ASN A 135 3.91 22.54 -4.69
N PRO A 136 3.26 21.37 -4.87
CA PRO A 136 2.42 21.13 -6.05
C PRO A 136 1.23 22.09 -6.16
N ASN A 137 0.78 22.64 -5.02
CA ASN A 137 -0.39 23.52 -4.95
C ASN A 137 -0.03 25.01 -5.08
N LYS A 138 1.26 25.36 -5.21
CA LYS A 138 1.77 26.74 -5.36
C LYS A 138 1.29 27.68 -4.24
N LEU A 139 1.26 27.19 -3.02
CA LEU A 139 0.90 27.97 -1.83
C LEU A 139 2.12 28.65 -1.22
N THR A 140 1.93 29.56 -0.27
CA THR A 140 3.03 30.10 0.54
C THR A 140 3.45 29.11 1.62
N HIS A 141 4.68 29.23 2.14
CA HIS A 141 5.16 28.44 3.28
C HIS A 141 4.28 28.65 4.51
N GLY A 142 4.12 27.61 5.33
CA GLY A 142 3.34 27.66 6.58
C GLY A 142 3.69 26.56 7.57
N ALA A 143 3.13 26.65 8.77
CA ALA A 143 3.22 25.61 9.78
C ALA A 143 2.38 24.38 9.36
N PRO A 144 2.63 23.19 9.92
CA PRO A 144 1.95 21.98 9.48
C PRO A 144 0.45 21.93 9.73
N GLU A 145 -0.07 22.79 10.60
CA GLU A 145 -1.50 22.87 10.89
C GLU A 145 -2.17 24.02 10.11
N ASP A 146 -1.39 24.81 9.36
CA ASP A 146 -1.92 25.89 8.53
C ASP A 146 -2.59 25.34 7.27
N GLU A 147 -3.71 25.94 6.89
CA GLU A 147 -4.39 25.63 5.63
C GLU A 147 -3.54 26.04 4.41
N VAL A 148 -2.82 27.16 4.53
CA VAL A 148 -1.90 27.69 3.52
C VAL A 148 -0.48 27.32 3.89
N ARG A 149 0.05 26.29 3.22
CA ARG A 149 1.43 25.81 3.39
C ARG A 149 1.90 25.08 2.14
N HIS A 150 3.21 24.85 2.02
CA HIS A 150 3.69 23.86 1.06
C HIS A 150 3.29 22.45 1.51
N ALA A 151 3.08 21.54 0.55
CA ALA A 151 2.79 20.14 0.87
C ALA A 151 3.97 19.46 1.59
N GLY A 152 5.19 19.93 1.35
CA GLY A 152 6.41 19.50 2.01
C GLY A 152 6.66 20.10 3.40
N ASP A 153 5.82 21.01 3.90
CA ASP A 153 6.02 21.65 5.20
C ASP A 153 5.57 20.73 6.36
N LEU A 154 6.54 20.06 6.99
CA LEU A 154 6.30 19.13 8.10
C LEU A 154 6.62 19.71 9.49
N GLY A 155 7.14 20.93 9.54
CA GLY A 155 7.37 21.69 10.77
C GLY A 155 8.71 21.35 11.39
N ASN A 156 8.75 21.25 12.72
CA ASN A 156 9.99 20.99 13.45
C ASN A 156 10.01 19.59 14.08
N ILE A 157 11.15 18.92 13.95
CA ILE A 157 11.57 17.85 14.85
C ILE A 157 12.34 18.48 16.02
N VAL A 158 12.28 17.90 17.21
CA VAL A 158 12.95 18.44 18.39
C VAL A 158 14.02 17.45 18.82
N ALA A 159 15.28 17.87 18.67
CA ALA A 159 16.41 17.11 19.15
C ALA A 159 16.63 17.35 20.63
N ASN A 160 16.73 16.25 21.38
CA ASN A 160 17.03 16.27 22.79
C ASN A 160 18.55 16.29 23.01
N ALA A 161 18.99 16.30 24.27
CA ALA A 161 20.41 16.27 24.62
C ALA A 161 21.05 14.89 24.47
N ASP A 162 20.24 13.83 24.42
CA ASP A 162 20.66 12.54 23.91
C ASP A 162 20.76 12.65 22.38
N ASP A 163 21.92 12.31 21.83
CA ASP A 163 22.30 12.47 20.41
C ASP A 163 21.35 11.79 19.40
N THR A 164 20.22 11.23 19.82
CA THR A 164 19.18 10.58 19.01
C THR A 164 17.85 11.30 19.15
N THR A 165 17.20 11.56 18.01
CA THR A 165 15.87 12.13 17.90
C THR A 165 14.94 11.16 17.18
N GLU A 166 13.85 10.77 17.84
CA GLU A 166 12.77 10.00 17.23
C GLU A 166 11.52 10.86 17.15
N TRP A 167 10.91 10.89 15.96
CA TRP A 167 9.77 11.73 15.68
C TRP A 167 8.79 11.03 14.74
N SER A 168 7.50 11.17 14.98
CA SER A 168 6.44 10.61 14.14
C SER A 168 5.36 11.66 13.92
N LYS A 169 4.94 11.83 12.67
CA LYS A 169 3.82 12.71 12.31
C LYS A 169 2.96 12.11 11.22
N ARG A 170 1.65 12.30 11.36
CA ARG A 170 0.69 12.06 10.30
C ARG A 170 0.54 13.33 9.47
N SER A 171 0.83 13.27 8.18
CA SER A 171 0.59 14.36 7.24
C SER A 171 -0.65 14.06 6.39
N SER A 172 -1.41 15.11 6.09
CA SER A 172 -2.54 15.02 5.13
C SER A 172 -2.06 14.85 3.69
N TRP A 173 -0.75 14.99 3.45
CA TRP A 173 -0.11 14.71 2.17
C TRP A 173 -0.38 13.26 1.76
N LYS A 174 -0.88 13.10 0.53
CA LYS A 174 -1.13 11.82 -0.11
C LYS A 174 -0.03 11.59 -1.14
N SER A 175 0.63 10.44 -1.09
CA SER A 175 1.59 10.10 -2.14
C SER A 175 0.85 9.87 -3.46
N SER A 176 1.09 10.72 -4.44
CA SER A 176 0.58 10.59 -5.82
C SER A 176 1.42 9.64 -6.67
N CYS A 177 2.31 8.86 -6.05
CA CYS A 177 3.11 7.87 -6.76
C CYS A 177 2.20 6.71 -7.17
N GLY A 178 1.74 6.75 -8.43
CA GLY A 178 0.81 5.77 -9.00
C GLY A 178 -0.30 6.42 -9.80
N SER A 179 0.03 6.90 -11.00
CA SER A 179 -0.88 7.09 -12.13
C SER A 179 -0.09 6.95 -13.42
#